data_AF-A0A090RUH0-F1
#
_entry.id   AF-A0A090RUH0-F1
#
_cell.length_a   1.000
_cell.length_b   1.000
_cell.length_c   1.000
_cell.angle_alpha   90.00
_cell.angle_beta   90.00
_cell.angle_gamma   90.00
#
_symmetry.space_group_name_H-M   'P 1'
#
loop_
_entity.id
_entity.type
_entity.pdbx_description
1 polymer ?
#
loop_
_entity_poly.entity_id
_entity_poly.type
_entity_poly.pdbx_seq_one_letter_code
_entity_poly.pdbx_strand_id
1 'polypeptide(L)' 'MIKPLVVITGANSGVGLACAKLYTSLGHPALLLDLNVDAVSALNLNNAICEHVDVTDPDSFPAQSQKPSVSMGLSTA' A
#
# COMPACT_ATOMS: atom_id res chain seq x y z
N MET A 1 10.00 15.19 -8.27
CA MET A 1 10.43 13.84 -8.69
C MET A 1 9.37 12.84 -8.31
N ILE A 2 9.01 11.91 -9.20
CA ILE A 2 8.11 10.79 -8.87
C ILE A 2 8.89 9.81 -8.00
N LYS A 3 8.42 9.55 -6.78
CA LYS A 3 9.06 8.60 -5.88
C LYS A 3 8.68 7.16 -6.27
N PRO A 4 9.58 6.18 -6.08
CA PRO A 4 9.29 4.79 -6.42
C PRO A 4 8.17 4.24 -5.52
N LEU A 5 7.37 3.31 -6.09
CA LEU A 5 6.37 2.53 -5.36
C LEU A 5 7.03 1.72 -4.25
N VAL A 6 6.42 1.75 -3.06
CA VAL A 6 6.76 0.83 -1.97
C VAL A 6 5.64 -0.19 -1.79
N VAL A 7 6.01 -1.45 -1.60
CA VAL A 7 5.07 -2.52 -1.25
C VAL A 7 5.39 -2.95 0.17
N ILE A 8 4.39 -2.95 1.04
CA ILE A 8 4.56 -3.27 2.47
C ILE A 8 3.59 -4.38 2.82
N THR A 9 4.11 -5.55 3.19
CA THR A 9 3.34 -6.66 3.77
C THR A 9 3.26 -6.52 5.30
N GLY A 10 2.20 -7.04 5.90
CA GLY A 10 1.98 -6.87 7.35
C GLY A 10 1.71 -5.41 7.72
N ALA A 11 1.04 -4.64 6.85
CA ALA A 11 0.87 -3.21 6.99
C ALA A 11 -0.12 -2.79 8.10
N ASN A 12 -0.89 -3.72 8.66
CA ASN A 12 -1.91 -3.43 9.67
C ASN A 12 -1.33 -2.99 11.02
N SER A 13 -0.15 -3.49 11.42
CA SER A 13 0.39 -3.20 12.75
C SER A 13 1.92 -3.17 12.82
N GLY A 14 2.44 -2.77 13.99
CA GLY A 14 3.87 -2.81 14.30
C GLY A 14 4.74 -2.07 13.29
N VAL A 15 5.81 -2.75 12.84
CA VAL A 15 6.82 -2.18 11.93
C VAL A 15 6.22 -1.88 10.55
N GLY A 16 5.36 -2.76 10.01
CA GLY A 16 4.74 -2.55 8.70
C GLY A 16 3.91 -1.27 8.67
N LEU A 17 3.11 -1.03 9.72
CA LEU A 17 2.34 0.20 9.86
C LEU A 17 3.24 1.45 10.01
N ALA A 18 4.31 1.35 10.79
CA ALA A 18 5.26 2.45 10.94
C ALA A 18 5.94 2.80 9.60
N CYS A 19 6.32 1.80 8.82
CA CYS A 19 6.85 1.98 7.47
C CYS A 19 5.80 2.61 6.53
N ALA A 20 4.55 2.16 6.58
CA ALA A 20 3.47 2.71 5.76
C ALA A 20 3.28 4.21 6.01
N LYS A 21 3.23 4.63 7.27
CA LYS A 21 3.15 6.04 7.67
C LYS A 21 4.38 6.82 7.21
N LEU A 22 5.58 6.27 7.41
CA LEU A 22 6.83 6.94 7.02
C LEU A 22 6.90 7.16 5.51
N TYR A 23 6.74 6.12 4.70
CA TYR A 23 6.92 6.22 3.25
C TYR A 23 5.85 7.08 2.57
N THR A 24 4.59 6.98 3.01
CA THR A 24 3.51 7.86 2.52
C THR A 24 3.77 9.32 2.90
N SER A 25 4.26 9.61 4.12
CA SER A 25 4.65 10.97 4.53
C SER A 25 5.83 11.53 3.72
N LEU A 26 6.73 10.65 3.29
CA LEU A 26 7.80 10.99 2.38
C LEU A 26 7.30 11.18 0.93
N GLY A 27 6.03 10.94 0.62
CA GLY A 27 5.47 11.11 -0.72
C GLY A 27 5.73 9.93 -1.66
N HIS A 28 6.03 8.75 -1.11
CA HIS A 28 6.03 7.53 -1.91
C HIS A 28 4.59 7.06 -2.15
N PRO A 29 4.25 6.64 -3.38
CA PRO A 29 3.10 5.79 -3.58
C PRO A 29 3.31 4.46 -2.84
N ALA A 30 2.29 3.96 -2.15
CA ALA A 30 2.37 2.76 -1.33
C ALA A 30 1.28 1.75 -1.68
N LEU A 31 1.64 0.47 -1.74
CA LEU A 31 0.73 -0.67 -1.76
C LEU A 31 0.87 -1.41 -0.42
N LEU A 32 -0.20 -1.41 0.36
CA LEU A 32 -0.26 -1.96 1.72
C LEU A 32 -1.01 -3.28 1.68
N LEU A 33 -0.33 -4.35 2.10
CA LEU A 33 -0.84 -5.71 2.04
C LEU A 33 -0.96 -6.28 3.45
N ASP A 34 -2.13 -6.83 3.78
CA ASP A 34 -2.36 -7.48 5.07
C ASP A 34 -3.53 -8.47 5.01
N LEU A 35 -3.63 -9.36 6.00
CA LEU A 35 -4.81 -10.19 6.20
C LEU A 35 -5.98 -9.37 6.76
N ASN A 36 -5.72 -8.31 7.52
CA ASN A 36 -6.73 -7.43 8.10
C ASN A 36 -6.62 -6.02 7.52
N VAL A 37 -7.03 -5.90 6.26
CA VAL A 37 -6.89 -4.68 5.45
C VAL A 37 -7.78 -3.53 5.91
N ASP A 38 -8.91 -3.81 6.54
CA ASP A 38 -9.89 -2.79 6.96
C ASP A 38 -9.29 -1.84 7.99
N ALA A 39 -8.49 -2.38 8.91
CA ALA A 39 -7.85 -1.60 9.98
C ALA A 39 -6.80 -0.62 9.44
N VAL A 40 -6.02 -1.00 8.42
CA VAL A 40 -5.06 -0.08 7.77
C VAL A 40 -5.75 0.88 6.80
N SER A 41 -6.81 0.44 6.11
CA SER A 41 -7.61 1.27 5.21
C SER A 41 -8.29 2.42 5.95
N ALA A 42 -8.79 2.15 7.17
CA ALA A 42 -9.41 3.16 8.03
C ALA A 42 -8.45 4.31 8.43
N LEU A 43 -7.13 4.14 8.28
CA LEU A 43 -6.15 5.19 8.55
C LEU A 43 -6.07 6.24 7.45
N ASN A 44 -6.69 6.01 6.28
CA ASN A 44 -6.74 6.92 5.15
C ASN A 44 -5.37 7.54 4.82
N LEU A 45 -4.34 6.70 4.72
CA LEU A 45 -2.99 7.15 4.40
C LEU A 45 -2.96 7.71 2.96
N ASN A 46 -2.39 8.90 2.80
CA ASN A 46 -2.26 9.53 1.49
C ASN A 46 -1.39 8.68 0.56
N ASN A 47 -1.76 8.63 -0.72
CA ASN A 47 -1.02 7.90 -1.74
C ASN A 47 -0.80 6.40 -1.41
N ALA A 48 -1.75 5.79 -0.69
CA ALA A 48 -1.73 4.36 -0.37
C ALA A 48 -2.96 3.65 -0.94
N ILE A 49 -2.75 2.46 -1.48
CA ILE A 49 -3.79 1.47 -1.80
C ILE A 49 -3.60 0.31 -0.83
N CYS A 50 -4.69 -0.17 -0.24
CA CYS A 50 -4.67 -1.28 0.69
C CYS A 50 -5.37 -2.48 0.05
N GLU A 51 -4.75 -3.66 0.08
CA GLU A 51 -5.28 -4.89 -0.50
C GLU A 51 -5.20 -6.04 0.52
N HIS A 52 -6.22 -6.88 0.52
CA HIS A 52 -6.21 -8.11 1.32
C HIS A 52 -5.36 -9.15 0.60
N VAL A 53 -4.26 -9.56 1.23
CA VAL A 53 -3.33 -10.57 0.67
C VAL A 53 -2.85 -11.47 1.78
N ASP A 54 -3.02 -12.77 1.59
CA ASP A 54 -2.38 -13.81 2.40
C ASP A 54 -1.06 -14.21 1.75
N VAL A 55 0.06 -13.74 2.31
CA VAL A 55 1.41 -14.05 1.79
C VAL A 55 1.78 -15.54 1.84
N THR A 56 1.01 -16.36 2.57
CA THR A 56 1.19 -17.81 2.61
C THR A 56 0.49 -18.53 1.45
N ASP A 57 -0.49 -17.88 0.83
CA ASP A 57 -1.19 -18.36 -0.36
C ASP A 57 -0.56 -17.73 -1.63
N PRO A 58 0.16 -18.52 -2.44
CA PRO A 58 0.83 -18.02 -3.65
C PRO A 58 -0.16 -17.48 -4.70
N ASP A 59 -1.44 -17.85 -4.63
CA ASP A 59 -2.48 -17.39 -5.54
C ASP A 59 -3.21 -16.13 -5.04
N SER A 60 -2.98 -15.71 -3.78
CA SER A 60 -3.66 -14.55 -3.20
C SER A 60 -3.09 -13.21 -3.66
N PHE A 61 -1.90 -13.20 -4.27
CA PHE A 61 -1.30 -11.98 -4.78
C PHE A 61 -2.07 -11.50 -6.03
N PRO A 62 -2.76 -10.35 -5.97
CA PRO A 62 -3.65 -9.97 -7.05
C PRO A 62 -2.85 -9.69 -8.32
N ALA A 63 -3.28 -10.24 -9.45
CA ALA A 63 -2.61 -10.05 -10.74
C ALA A 63 -2.47 -8.58 -11.14
N GLN A 64 -3.37 -7.69 -10.66
CA GLN A 64 -3.27 -6.25 -10.87
C GLN A 64 -2.09 -5.59 -10.13
N SER A 65 -1.54 -6.20 -9.07
CA SER A 65 -0.35 -5.68 -8.37
C SER A 65 0.92 -5.69 -9.24
N GLN A 66 0.93 -6.47 -10.33
CA GLN A 66 2.03 -6.50 -11.31
C GLN A 66 2.06 -5.28 -12.24
N LYS A 67 0.96 -4.50 -12.29
CA LYS A 67 0.92 -3.23 -13.00
C LYS A 67 0.70 -2.14 -11.96
N PRO A 68 1.72 -1.32 -11.63
CA PRO A 68 1.47 -0.05 -11.01
C PRO A 68 0.78 0.82 -12.06
N SER A 69 -0.54 0.66 -12.20
CA SER A 69 -1.35 1.64 -12.88
C SER A 69 -1.37 2.84 -11.94
N VAL A 70 -0.57 3.85 -12.32
CA VAL A 70 -0.64 5.20 -11.79
C VAL A 70 -2.02 5.75 -12.17
N SER A 71 -3.05 5.25 -11.50
CA SER A 71 -4.38 5.87 -11.43
C SER A 71 -4.67 6.29 -9.98
N MET A 72 -3.64 6.45 -9.16
CA MET A 72 -3.71 7.46 -8.10
C MET A 72 -3.93 8.79 -8.81
N GLY A 73 -5.14 9.33 -8.68
CA GLY A 73 -5.49 10.65 -9.18
C GLY A 73 -4.50 11.66 -8.62
N LEU A 74 -3.41 11.91 -9.36
CA LEU A 74 -2.74 13.18 -9.29
C LEU A 74 -3.77 14.18 -9.78
N SER A 75 -4.44 14.82 -8.83
CA SER A 75 -5.02 16.13 -9.05
C SER A 75 -3.89 17.01 -9.54
N THR A 76 -3.82 17.19 -10.86
CA THR A 76 -3.03 18.23 -11.51
C THR A 76 -3.54 19.57 -10.98
N ALA A 77 -2.82 20.16 -10.04
CA ALA A 77 -2.97 21.55 -9.62
C ALA A 77 -1.59 22.10 -9.29
#